data_AF-A0A7K4FKB6-F1
#
_entry.id   AF-A0A7K4FKB6-F1
#
_cell.length_a   1.000
_cell.length_b   1.000
_cell.length_c   1.000
_cell.angle_alpha   90.00
_cell.angle_beta   90.00
_cell.angle_gamma   90.00
#
_symmetry.space_group_name_H-M   'P 1'
#
loop_
_entity.id
_entity.type
_entity.pdbx_description
1 polymer ?
#
loop_
_entity_poly.entity_id
_entity_poly.type
_entity_poly.pdbx_seq_one_letter_code
_entity_poly.pdbx_strand_id
1 'polypeptide(L)'
;MDAHENDGPPADEERARTYAEGFGAGIRTALKDILQYVSQGYTVSELRLLVQGRLARLGDEVELKRRSLLGPLRTRADVLFATGPPPPRRWSPGGAVVRVVPRQSYLVNEPQPSRALALLAGAMADFPRTILLSLHPPALPGLPSARRVELSLTSVRAPGEAAHPIPLGQIGGRLREAMAGGALVYIDALDFLLAEEPTDTMVQFAAWLADEARSTDSAVVVSIDAAALDLKQFTRIQRTFSAQA
;
A
#
# COMPACT_ATOMS: atom_id res chain seq x y z
N MET A 1 -5.75 -53.09 32.38
CA MET A 1 -4.55 -52.90 31.54
C MET A 1 -5.13 -52.76 30.15
N ASP A 2 -5.62 -51.57 29.84
CA ASP A 2 -6.54 -51.36 28.74
C ASP A 2 -5.83 -50.47 27.72
N ALA A 3 -5.49 -51.11 26.62
CA ALA A 3 -4.87 -50.50 25.47
C ALA A 3 -5.93 -49.76 24.63
N HIS A 4 -5.49 -48.62 24.14
CA HIS A 4 -6.06 -47.75 23.11
C HIS A 4 -6.94 -48.42 22.05
N GLU A 5 -8.02 -47.72 21.67
CA GLU A 5 -8.27 -47.43 20.26
C GLU A 5 -9.07 -46.12 20.13
N ASN A 6 -8.34 -45.06 19.78
CA ASN A 6 -8.86 -43.72 19.54
C ASN A 6 -9.11 -43.64 18.03
N ASP A 7 -10.31 -44.04 17.59
CA ASP A 7 -10.68 -44.10 16.18
C ASP A 7 -11.19 -42.72 15.72
N GLY A 8 -10.25 -41.79 15.55
CA GLY A 8 -10.47 -40.55 14.79
C GLY A 8 -10.63 -40.88 13.30
N PRO A 9 -11.30 -40.01 12.51
CA PRO A 9 -11.50 -40.28 11.08
C PRO A 9 -10.14 -40.58 10.43
N PRO A 10 -10.05 -41.58 9.54
CA PRO A 10 -8.79 -41.98 8.93
C PRO A 10 -8.14 -40.73 8.35
N ALA A 11 -6.84 -40.55 8.60
CA ALA A 11 -6.10 -39.32 8.30
C ALA A 11 -6.27 -38.80 6.86
N ASP A 12 -6.77 -39.66 5.96
CA ASP A 12 -7.11 -39.34 4.58
C ASP A 12 -8.48 -38.65 4.40
N GLU A 13 -9.49 -38.95 5.22
CA GLU A 13 -10.79 -38.24 5.20
C GLU A 13 -10.66 -36.80 5.71
N GLU A 14 -9.88 -36.57 6.77
CA GLU A 14 -9.65 -35.22 7.31
C GLU A 14 -8.82 -34.34 6.33
N ARG A 15 -7.83 -34.94 5.66
CA ARG A 15 -7.09 -34.29 4.57
C ARG A 15 -7.98 -33.99 3.38
N ALA A 16 -8.81 -34.95 2.95
CA ALA A 16 -9.74 -34.77 1.84
C ALA A 16 -10.74 -33.64 2.13
N ARG A 17 -11.25 -33.59 3.37
CA ARG A 17 -12.17 -32.54 3.81
C ARG A 17 -11.52 -31.16 3.83
N THR A 18 -10.33 -31.05 4.41
CA THR A 18 -9.58 -29.78 4.47
C THR A 18 -9.21 -29.28 3.08
N TYR A 19 -8.81 -30.17 2.17
CA TYR A 19 -8.57 -29.84 0.77
C TYR A 19 -9.84 -29.37 0.07
N ALA A 20 -10.97 -30.07 0.24
CA ALA A 20 -12.25 -29.72 -0.37
C ALA A 20 -12.77 -28.35 0.12
N GLU A 21 -12.61 -28.05 1.41
CA GLU A 21 -12.97 -26.75 1.99
C GLU A 21 -12.11 -25.61 1.44
N GLY A 22 -10.78 -25.82 1.34
CA GLY A 22 -9.86 -24.86 0.75
C GLY A 22 -10.11 -24.62 -0.74
N PHE A 23 -10.40 -25.69 -1.50
CA PHE A 23 -10.77 -25.63 -2.91
C PHE A 23 -12.08 -24.85 -3.11
N GLY A 24 -13.10 -25.15 -2.31
CA GLY A 24 -14.39 -24.44 -2.35
C GLY A 24 -14.30 -22.96 -1.94
N ALA A 25 -13.39 -22.61 -1.01
CA ALA A 25 -13.10 -21.22 -0.68
C ALA A 25 -12.41 -20.49 -1.86
N GLY A 26 -11.45 -21.15 -2.52
CA GLY A 26 -10.77 -20.60 -3.70
C GLY A 26 -11.73 -20.30 -4.85
N ILE A 27 -12.64 -21.23 -5.16
CA ILE A 27 -13.68 -21.02 -6.18
C ILE A 27 -14.60 -19.86 -5.82
N ARG A 28 -15.05 -19.78 -4.57
CA ARG A 28 -15.93 -18.69 -4.12
C ARG A 28 -15.26 -17.31 -4.23
N THR A 29 -13.98 -17.20 -3.88
CA THR A 29 -13.22 -15.96 -4.03
C THR A 29 -13.08 -15.59 -5.50
N ALA A 30 -12.71 -16.54 -6.37
CA ALA A 30 -12.59 -16.28 -7.81
C ALA A 30 -13.92 -15.82 -8.44
N LEU A 31 -15.05 -16.41 -8.03
CA LEU A 31 -16.37 -16.00 -8.50
C LEU A 31 -16.78 -14.62 -7.97
N LYS A 32 -16.40 -14.26 -6.74
CA LYS A 32 -16.62 -12.90 -6.19
C LYS A 32 -15.81 -11.86 -6.95
N ASP A 33 -14.55 -12.14 -7.27
CA ASP A 33 -13.70 -11.26 -8.07
C ASP A 33 -14.35 -11.03 -9.45
N ILE A 34 -14.85 -12.08 -10.11
CA ILE A 34 -15.55 -11.96 -11.40
C ILE A 34 -16.82 -11.11 -11.26
N LEU A 35 -17.63 -11.34 -10.23
CA LEU A 35 -18.84 -10.55 -9.97
C LEU A 35 -18.52 -9.07 -9.70
N GLN A 36 -17.41 -8.79 -9.02
CA GLN A 36 -16.93 -7.43 -8.80
C GLN A 36 -16.60 -6.74 -10.13
N TYR A 37 -15.84 -7.40 -11.02
CA TYR A 37 -15.55 -6.84 -12.34
C TYR A 37 -16.83 -6.68 -13.20
N VAL A 38 -17.80 -7.59 -13.09
CA VAL A 38 -19.10 -7.41 -13.78
C VAL A 38 -19.86 -6.19 -13.24
N SER A 39 -19.85 -5.97 -11.92
CA SER A 39 -20.53 -4.82 -11.29
C SER A 39 -19.89 -3.47 -11.60
N GLN A 40 -18.62 -3.47 -12.01
CA GLN A 40 -17.86 -2.29 -12.40
C GLN A 40 -18.07 -1.90 -13.88
N GLY A 41 -18.97 -2.58 -14.60
CA GLY A 41 -19.35 -2.22 -15.97
C GLY A 41 -18.39 -2.67 -17.06
N TYR A 42 -17.49 -3.61 -16.76
CA TYR A 42 -16.58 -4.19 -17.75
C TYR A 42 -17.36 -4.90 -18.86
N THR A 43 -16.90 -4.72 -20.10
CA THR A 43 -17.47 -5.41 -21.26
C THR A 43 -17.11 -6.90 -21.25
N VAL A 44 -17.92 -7.73 -21.91
CA VAL A 44 -17.71 -9.18 -22.00
C VAL A 44 -16.32 -9.53 -22.56
N SER A 45 -15.81 -8.71 -23.49
CA SER A 45 -14.47 -8.88 -24.08
C SER A 45 -13.34 -8.56 -23.09
N GLU A 46 -13.50 -7.54 -22.25
CA GLU A 46 -12.53 -7.18 -21.21
C GLU A 46 -12.50 -8.21 -20.08
N LEU A 47 -13.69 -8.68 -19.66
CA LEU A 47 -13.80 -9.79 -18.71
C LEU A 47 -13.10 -11.04 -19.24
N ARG A 48 -13.26 -11.35 -20.54
CA ARG A 48 -12.59 -12.49 -21.17
C ARG A 48 -11.07 -12.33 -21.16
N LEU A 49 -10.55 -11.15 -21.45
CA LEU A 49 -9.11 -10.85 -21.39
C LEU A 49 -8.55 -10.95 -19.97
N LEU A 50 -9.26 -10.42 -18.97
CA LEU A 50 -8.88 -10.50 -17.55
C LEU A 50 -8.84 -11.95 -17.07
N VAL A 51 -9.89 -12.73 -17.39
CA VAL A 51 -9.96 -14.15 -17.04
C VAL A 51 -8.85 -14.94 -17.73
N GLN A 52 -8.58 -14.70 -19.01
CA GLN A 52 -7.48 -15.36 -19.74
C GLN A 52 -6.11 -15.01 -19.16
N GLY A 53 -5.87 -13.75 -18.79
CA GLY A 53 -4.63 -13.31 -18.17
C GLY A 53 -4.41 -13.96 -16.79
N ARG A 54 -5.47 -14.06 -15.98
CA ARG A 54 -5.39 -14.71 -14.66
C ARG A 54 -5.21 -16.22 -14.78
N LEU A 55 -5.89 -16.87 -15.74
CA LEU A 55 -5.69 -18.28 -16.05
C LEU A 55 -4.25 -18.58 -16.49
N ALA A 56 -3.64 -17.70 -17.30
CA ALA A 56 -2.27 -17.86 -17.76
C ALA A 56 -1.23 -17.79 -16.63
N ARG A 57 -1.50 -17.01 -15.58
CA ARG A 57 -0.61 -16.84 -14.41
C ARG A 57 -0.92 -17.78 -13.25
N LEU A 58 -2.03 -18.52 -13.31
CA LEU A 58 -2.51 -19.36 -12.22
C LEU A 58 -1.49 -20.42 -11.81
N GLY A 59 -0.76 -20.99 -12.77
CA GLY A 59 0.30 -21.97 -12.49
C GLY A 59 1.44 -21.37 -11.65
N ASP A 60 1.85 -20.15 -11.96
CA ASP A 60 2.90 -19.43 -11.22
C ASP A 60 2.43 -19.06 -9.81
N GLU A 61 1.18 -18.62 -9.66
CA GLU A 61 0.56 -18.31 -8.37
C GLU A 61 0.44 -19.56 -7.48
N VAL A 62 0.01 -20.69 -8.06
CA VAL A 62 -0.07 -21.98 -7.36
C VAL A 62 1.32 -22.42 -6.92
N GLU A 63 2.32 -22.32 -7.78
CA GLU A 63 3.69 -22.70 -7.45
C GLU A 63 4.32 -21.79 -6.39
N LEU A 64 4.04 -20.48 -6.45
CA LEU A 64 4.43 -19.53 -5.42
C LEU A 64 3.75 -19.83 -4.07
N LYS A 65 2.47 -20.18 -4.09
CA LYS A 65 1.74 -20.60 -2.89
C LYS A 65 2.29 -21.92 -2.34
N ARG A 66 2.61 -22.89 -3.20
CA ARG A 66 3.24 -24.16 -2.84
C ARG A 66 4.58 -23.93 -2.16
N ARG A 67 5.44 -23.08 -2.73
CA ARG A 67 6.72 -22.68 -2.10
C ARG A 67 6.52 -21.98 -0.75
N SER A 68 5.49 -21.13 -0.63
CA SER A 68 5.14 -20.49 0.64
C SER A 68 4.64 -21.48 1.70
N LEU A 69 4.09 -22.63 1.31
CA LEU A 69 3.62 -23.67 2.22
C LEU A 69 4.72 -24.69 2.57
N LEU A 70 5.68 -24.91 1.67
CA LEU A 70 6.80 -25.84 1.85
C LEU A 70 8.08 -25.20 2.41
N GLY A 71 8.16 -23.86 2.46
CA GLY A 71 9.22 -23.15 3.17
C GLY A 71 9.16 -23.39 4.68
N PRO A 72 10.23 -23.12 5.45
CA PRO A 72 10.27 -23.34 6.89
C PRO A 72 9.04 -22.70 7.55
N LEU A 73 8.30 -23.53 8.31
CA LEU A 73 7.05 -23.17 8.99
C LEU A 73 7.25 -21.93 9.86
N ARG A 74 6.99 -20.75 9.30
CA ARG A 74 6.54 -19.61 10.09
C ARG A 74 5.10 -19.93 10.46
N THR A 75 4.93 -20.54 11.63
CA THR A 75 3.63 -20.89 12.20
C THR A 75 2.69 -19.69 12.10
N ARG A 76 1.67 -19.83 11.25
CA ARG A 76 0.61 -18.82 11.00
C ARG A 76 -0.32 -18.59 12.21
N ALA A 77 0.03 -19.12 13.39
CA ALA A 77 -0.70 -18.89 14.63
C ALA A 77 -0.44 -17.49 15.22
N ASP A 78 0.66 -16.82 14.86
CA ASP A 78 1.00 -15.50 15.41
C ASP A 78 0.34 -14.32 14.67
N VAL A 79 -0.36 -14.57 13.55
CA VAL A 79 -0.85 -13.49 12.66
C VAL A 79 -2.33 -13.14 12.87
N LEU A 80 -3.10 -13.98 13.57
CA LEU A 80 -4.57 -13.83 13.59
C LEU A 80 -5.20 -13.49 14.95
N PHE A 81 -4.46 -13.46 16.07
CA PHE A 81 -5.03 -13.14 17.39
C PHE A 81 -4.26 -12.13 18.25
N ALA A 82 -3.22 -11.46 17.73
CA ALA A 82 -2.62 -10.34 18.45
C ALA A 82 -3.41 -9.04 18.19
N THR A 83 -4.48 -8.85 18.96
CA THR A 83 -5.05 -7.51 19.21
C THR A 83 -4.03 -6.72 20.04
N GLY A 84 -3.13 -6.03 19.34
CA GLY A 84 -2.19 -5.10 19.94
C GLY A 84 -1.51 -4.27 18.85
N PRO A 85 -1.21 -2.99 19.10
CA PRO A 85 -0.47 -2.18 18.14
C PRO A 85 0.86 -2.89 17.82
N PRO A 86 1.25 -2.99 16.54
CA PRO A 86 2.47 -3.69 16.17
C PRO A 86 3.67 -3.07 16.91
N PRO A 87 4.60 -3.88 17.45
CA PRO A 87 5.79 -3.36 18.09
C PRO A 87 6.60 -2.54 17.07
N PRO A 88 7.26 -1.44 17.51
CA PRO A 88 8.09 -0.63 16.62
C PRO A 88 9.22 -1.48 16.05
N ARG A 89 9.17 -1.75 14.74
CA ARG A 89 10.19 -2.55 14.05
C ARG A 89 11.52 -1.79 14.09
N ARG A 90 12.54 -2.41 14.68
CA ARG A 90 13.93 -1.95 14.63
C ARG A 90 14.48 -2.10 13.21
N TRP A 91 15.11 -1.03 12.76
CA TRP A 91 15.60 -0.73 11.43
C TRP A 91 16.92 -1.44 11.09
N SER A 92 17.09 -1.86 9.83
CA SER A 92 18.39 -2.23 9.24
C SER A 92 18.48 -1.62 7.84
N PRO A 93 19.45 -0.73 7.54
CA PRO A 93 19.61 -0.12 6.23
C PRO A 93 20.52 -0.99 5.34
N GLY A 94 19.97 -1.55 4.27
CA GLY A 94 20.71 -2.30 3.25
C GLY A 94 20.24 -1.92 1.85
N GLY A 95 20.80 -0.83 1.31
CA GLY A 95 20.52 -0.28 -0.01
C GLY A 95 21.27 1.04 -0.19
N ALA A 96 21.59 1.44 -1.43
CA ALA A 96 22.26 2.71 -1.70
C ALA A 96 21.58 3.85 -0.94
N VAL A 97 22.34 4.61 -0.14
CA VAL A 97 21.80 5.62 0.75
C VAL A 97 21.37 6.83 -0.08
N VAL A 98 20.14 6.80 -0.59
CA VAL A 98 19.52 7.96 -1.23
C VAL A 98 19.30 9.00 -0.14
N ARG A 99 20.07 10.07 -0.16
CA ARG A 99 19.86 11.20 0.74
C ARG A 99 18.71 12.05 0.20
N VAL A 100 17.69 12.24 1.02
CA VAL A 100 16.60 13.19 0.74
C VAL A 100 17.14 14.60 0.94
N VAL A 101 17.03 15.45 -0.08
CA VAL A 101 17.47 16.84 -0.03
C VAL A 101 16.33 17.79 -0.38
N PRO A 102 16.36 19.06 0.07
CA PRO A 102 15.35 20.05 -0.28
C PRO A 102 15.15 20.21 -1.79
N ARG A 103 13.94 20.62 -2.19
CA ARG A 103 13.54 20.89 -3.57
C ARG A 103 13.56 19.65 -4.47
N GLN A 104 13.47 18.45 -3.89
CA GLN A 104 13.46 17.19 -4.62
C GLN A 104 12.22 16.36 -4.30
N SER A 105 11.85 15.53 -5.26
CA SER A 105 10.76 14.58 -5.12
C SER A 105 11.26 13.17 -5.44
N TYR A 106 10.87 12.21 -4.60
CA TYR A 106 11.32 10.83 -4.61
C TYR A 106 10.12 9.91 -4.75
N LEU A 107 10.15 9.03 -5.75
CA LEU A 107 9.18 7.97 -5.92
C LEU A 107 9.82 6.62 -5.61
N VAL A 108 9.22 5.90 -4.68
CA VAL A 108 9.64 4.57 -4.24
C VAL A 108 8.59 3.56 -4.69
N ASN A 109 8.97 2.69 -5.63
CA ASN A 109 8.07 1.63 -6.11
C ASN A 109 8.15 0.42 -5.17
N GLU A 110 7.18 0.26 -4.27
CA GLU A 110 7.13 -0.83 -3.31
C GLU A 110 5.68 -1.21 -2.92
N PRO A 111 5.40 -2.51 -2.68
CA PRO A 111 4.07 -2.97 -2.27
C PRO A 111 3.73 -2.60 -0.80
N GLN A 112 4.75 -2.28 0.00
CA GLN A 112 4.61 -1.79 1.38
C GLN A 112 5.63 -0.68 1.59
N PRO A 113 5.30 0.42 2.29
CA PRO A 113 6.07 1.66 2.27
C PRO A 113 7.35 1.63 3.14
N SER A 114 8.09 0.52 3.14
CA SER A 114 9.23 0.30 4.03
C SER A 114 10.45 1.16 3.72
N ARG A 115 10.78 1.33 2.43
CA ARG A 115 11.92 2.14 1.98
C ARG A 115 11.57 3.62 2.03
N ALA A 116 10.36 4.00 1.64
CA ALA A 116 9.87 5.38 1.76
C ALA A 116 9.90 5.85 3.22
N LEU A 117 9.50 4.99 4.17
CA LEU A 117 9.62 5.29 5.61
C LEU A 117 11.08 5.41 6.07
N ALA A 118 11.99 4.60 5.54
CA ALA A 118 13.42 4.72 5.87
C ALA A 118 14.00 6.05 5.37
N LEU A 119 13.62 6.51 4.18
CA LEU A 119 14.01 7.82 3.63
C LEU A 119 13.44 8.96 4.48
N LEU A 120 12.16 8.88 4.84
CA LEU A 120 11.50 9.81 5.76
C LEU A 120 12.27 9.91 7.09
N ALA A 121 12.59 8.76 7.69
CA ALA A 121 13.24 8.71 8.99
C ALA A 121 14.67 9.25 8.96
N GLY A 122 15.41 9.00 7.87
CA GLY A 122 16.75 9.54 7.68
C GLY A 122 16.79 11.06 7.44
N ALA A 123 15.67 11.65 7.03
CA ALA A 123 15.63 13.04 6.59
C ALA A 123 14.86 13.99 7.51
N MET A 124 13.97 13.48 8.38
CA MET A 124 13.09 14.32 9.20
C MET A 124 13.81 15.33 10.09
N ALA A 125 15.07 15.08 10.47
CA ALA A 125 15.88 16.04 11.22
C ALA A 125 16.22 17.30 10.42
N ASP A 126 16.39 17.18 9.10
CA ASP A 126 16.88 18.24 8.19
C ASP A 126 15.79 19.24 7.78
N PHE A 127 14.51 18.95 8.05
CA PHE A 127 13.37 19.79 7.65
C PHE A 127 12.63 20.36 8.86
N PRO A 128 12.17 21.62 8.85
CA PRO A 128 11.54 22.21 10.02
C PRO A 128 10.23 21.52 10.39
N ARG A 129 9.52 20.92 9.42
CA ARG A 129 8.28 20.14 9.63
C ARG A 129 8.29 18.86 8.82
N THR A 130 7.51 17.88 9.27
CA THR A 130 7.21 16.64 8.58
C THR A 130 5.70 16.52 8.40
N ILE A 131 5.26 16.42 7.16
CA ILE A 131 3.85 16.33 6.77
C ILE A 131 3.57 14.89 6.37
N LEU A 132 2.55 14.30 7.00
CA LEU A 132 2.12 12.93 6.75
C LEU A 132 0.75 12.97 6.07
N LEU A 133 0.70 12.50 4.84
CA LEU A 133 -0.53 12.19 4.15
C LEU A 133 -0.67 10.68 4.14
N SER A 134 -1.40 10.13 5.12
CA SER A 134 -1.49 8.68 5.30
C SER A 134 -2.79 8.25 5.97
N LEU A 135 -3.31 7.09 5.57
CA LEU A 135 -4.43 6.43 6.24
C LEU A 135 -4.03 5.89 7.62
N HIS A 136 -2.78 5.46 7.75
CA HIS A 136 -2.22 4.87 8.96
C HIS A 136 -0.88 5.52 9.29
N PRO A 137 -0.89 6.76 9.83
CA PRO A 137 0.32 7.52 10.07
C PRO A 137 1.36 6.71 10.85
N PRO A 138 2.60 6.61 10.34
CA PRO A 138 3.64 5.84 11.01
C PRO A 138 4.05 6.47 12.34
N ALA A 139 4.53 5.63 13.27
CA ALA A 139 5.25 6.12 14.43
C ALA A 139 6.61 6.68 13.99
N LEU A 140 6.91 7.94 14.35
CA LEU A 140 8.15 8.62 14.02
C LEU A 140 8.92 8.95 15.30
N PRO A 141 9.71 8.00 15.83
CA PRO A 141 10.47 8.24 17.04
C PRO A 141 11.49 9.36 16.81
N GLY A 142 11.55 10.32 17.73
CA GLY A 142 12.45 11.47 17.64
C GLY A 142 11.89 12.68 16.89
N LEU A 143 10.69 12.61 16.31
CA LEU A 143 10.00 13.77 15.74
C LEU A 143 9.13 14.45 16.82
N PRO A 144 9.40 15.71 17.20
CA PRO A 144 8.53 16.45 18.11
C PRO A 144 7.14 16.66 17.52
N SER A 145 6.08 16.57 18.33
CA SER A 145 4.70 16.77 17.87
C SER A 145 4.48 18.14 17.21
N ALA A 146 5.19 19.19 17.66
CA ALA A 146 5.11 20.52 17.07
C ALA A 146 5.65 20.60 15.63
N ARG A 147 6.46 19.62 15.20
CA ARG A 147 7.01 19.51 13.84
C ARG A 147 6.22 18.51 12.99
N ARG A 148 5.27 17.77 13.58
CA ARG A 148 4.49 16.74 12.92
C ARG A 148 3.14 17.31 12.49
N VAL A 149 2.85 17.26 11.20
CA VAL A 149 1.57 17.68 10.62
C VAL A 149 0.93 16.47 9.96
N GLU A 150 -0.23 16.04 10.44
CA GLU A 150 -1.00 14.95 9.83
C GLU A 150 -2.16 15.52 9.05
N LEU A 151 -2.20 15.22 7.75
CA LEU A 151 -3.30 15.61 6.88
C LEU A 151 -4.25 14.42 6.73
N SER A 152 -5.47 14.60 7.24
CA SER A 152 -6.54 13.61 7.07
C SER A 152 -6.94 13.51 5.59
N LEU A 153 -7.04 12.28 5.10
CA LEU A 153 -7.56 11.92 3.78
C LEU A 153 -9.08 11.87 3.71
N THR A 154 -9.72 11.90 4.87
CA THR A 154 -11.18 11.86 4.99
C THR A 154 -11.72 13.10 5.69
N SER A 155 -12.92 13.52 5.30
CA SER A 155 -13.69 14.58 5.95
C SER A 155 -14.99 14.03 6.52
N VAL A 156 -15.41 14.61 7.63
CA VAL A 156 -16.72 14.37 8.25
C VAL A 156 -17.49 15.69 8.12
N ARG A 157 -18.64 15.69 7.44
CA ARG A 157 -19.40 16.94 7.22
C ARG A 157 -20.24 17.30 8.44
N ALA A 158 -20.75 16.31 9.18
CA ALA A 158 -21.44 16.50 10.45
C ALA A 158 -21.09 15.41 11.49
N PRO A 159 -21.17 15.71 12.81
CA PRO A 159 -20.96 14.72 13.86
C PRO A 159 -21.90 13.52 13.68
N GLY A 160 -21.35 12.31 13.51
CA GLY A 160 -22.12 11.07 13.32
C GLY A 160 -22.28 10.62 11.86
N GLU A 161 -21.81 11.40 10.88
CA GLU A 161 -21.73 10.96 9.49
C GLU A 161 -20.50 10.10 9.21
N ALA A 162 -20.61 9.24 8.19
CA ALA A 162 -19.49 8.46 7.70
C ALA A 162 -18.40 9.39 7.14
N ALA A 163 -17.15 9.02 7.37
CA ALA A 163 -16.01 9.74 6.82
C ALA A 163 -15.96 9.55 5.30
N HIS A 164 -15.86 10.66 4.56
CA HIS A 164 -15.81 10.66 3.09
C HIS A 164 -14.42 11.06 2.59
N PRO A 165 -13.90 10.46 1.52
CA PRO A 165 -12.65 10.89 0.89
C PRO A 165 -12.67 12.38 0.54
N ILE A 166 -11.55 13.05 0.76
CA ILE A 166 -11.38 14.46 0.42
C ILE A 166 -10.93 14.57 -1.04
N PRO A 167 -11.52 15.46 -1.86
CA PRO A 167 -11.08 15.68 -3.23
C PRO A 167 -9.61 16.11 -3.31
N LEU A 168 -8.88 15.65 -4.33
CA LEU A 168 -7.45 15.99 -4.53
C LEU A 168 -7.16 17.49 -4.52
N GLY A 169 -8.07 18.33 -5.03
CA GLY A 169 -7.90 19.78 -5.00
C GLY A 169 -7.85 20.36 -3.57
N GLN A 170 -8.63 19.82 -2.64
CA GLN A 170 -8.59 20.23 -1.23
C GLN A 170 -7.33 19.70 -0.53
N ILE A 171 -6.92 18.46 -0.84
CA ILE A 171 -5.65 17.90 -0.36
C ILE A 171 -4.48 18.78 -0.83
N GLY A 172 -4.48 19.19 -2.09
CA GLY A 172 -3.45 20.06 -2.65
C GLY A 172 -3.39 21.42 -1.97
N GLY A 173 -4.54 22.02 -1.66
CA GLY A 173 -4.61 23.27 -0.88
C GLY A 173 -3.99 23.14 0.52
N ARG A 174 -4.34 22.07 1.25
CA ARG A 174 -3.80 21.80 2.59
C ARG A 174 -2.30 21.50 2.58
N LEU A 175 -1.83 20.74 1.58
CA LEU A 175 -0.42 20.46 1.39
C LEU A 175 0.35 21.75 1.13
N ARG A 176 -0.12 22.62 0.23
CA ARG A 176 0.53 23.91 -0.07
C ARG A 176 0.71 24.77 1.18
N GLU A 177 -0.35 24.88 1.98
CA GLU A 177 -0.30 25.63 3.24
C GLU A 177 0.70 25.01 4.23
N ALA A 178 0.68 23.68 4.36
CA ALA A 178 1.58 22.97 5.27
C ALA A 178 3.05 23.02 4.83
N MET A 179 3.31 23.03 3.52
CA MET A 179 4.64 23.10 2.90
C MET A 179 5.26 24.50 2.93
N ALA A 180 4.49 25.53 3.30
CA ALA A 180 5.00 26.89 3.41
C ALA A 180 6.16 26.97 4.41
N GLY A 181 7.33 27.42 3.94
CA GLY A 181 8.55 27.51 4.74
C GLY A 181 9.43 26.24 4.77
N GLY A 182 9.16 25.27 3.90
CA GLY A 182 9.93 24.04 3.75
C GLY A 182 9.42 22.92 4.64
N ALA A 183 9.21 21.74 4.06
CA ALA A 183 8.77 20.56 4.79
C ALA A 183 9.27 19.26 4.16
N LEU A 184 9.32 18.21 4.97
CA LEU A 184 9.44 16.84 4.49
C LEU A 184 8.04 16.25 4.37
N VAL A 185 7.55 16.07 3.15
CA VAL A 185 6.25 15.47 2.86
C VAL A 185 6.42 13.98 2.64
N TYR A 186 5.60 13.19 3.31
CA TYR A 186 5.49 11.75 3.11
C TYR A 186 4.06 11.40 2.70
N ILE A 187 3.96 10.65 1.60
CA ILE A 187 2.70 10.08 1.11
C ILE A 187 2.87 8.57 1.03
N ASP A 188 2.06 7.83 1.78
CA ASP A 188 1.98 6.38 1.65
C ASP A 188 1.01 5.99 0.53
N ALA A 189 1.29 4.86 -0.11
CA ALA A 189 0.43 4.22 -1.11
C ALA A 189 -0.29 5.22 -2.03
N LEU A 190 0.46 5.99 -2.83
CA LEU A 190 -0.12 6.98 -3.74
C LEU A 190 -1.13 6.36 -4.71
N ASP A 191 -0.92 5.11 -5.10
CA ASP A 191 -1.87 4.32 -5.87
C ASP A 191 -3.25 4.22 -5.19
N PHE A 192 -3.29 4.06 -3.87
CA PHE A 192 -4.54 4.05 -3.11
C PHE A 192 -5.21 5.43 -3.07
N LEU A 193 -4.42 6.50 -2.82
CA LEU A 193 -4.94 7.87 -2.82
C LEU A 193 -5.63 8.23 -4.14
N LEU A 194 -5.10 7.68 -5.23
CA LEU A 194 -5.46 8.02 -6.59
C LEU A 194 -6.37 6.98 -7.26
N ALA A 195 -6.81 5.94 -6.53
CA ALA A 195 -7.50 4.79 -7.10
C ALA A 195 -8.84 5.13 -7.78
N GLU A 196 -9.53 6.17 -7.31
CA GLU A 196 -10.82 6.62 -7.86
C GLU A 196 -10.67 7.76 -8.89
N GLU A 197 -9.45 8.22 -9.14
CA GLU A 197 -9.19 9.41 -9.94
C GLU A 197 -8.86 9.05 -11.40
N PRO A 198 -9.32 9.85 -12.38
CA PRO A 198 -8.91 9.67 -13.77
C PRO A 198 -7.39 9.77 -13.92
N THR A 199 -6.82 8.96 -14.80
CA THR A 199 -5.36 8.91 -15.06
C THR A 199 -4.71 10.28 -15.22
N ASP A 200 -5.36 11.18 -15.97
CA ASP A 200 -4.78 12.51 -16.20
C ASP A 200 -4.79 13.36 -14.93
N THR A 201 -5.82 13.25 -14.09
CA THR A 201 -5.86 13.89 -12.77
C THR A 201 -4.75 13.34 -11.86
N MET A 202 -4.53 12.03 -11.85
CA MET A 202 -3.44 11.39 -11.10
C MET A 202 -2.07 11.96 -11.48
N VAL A 203 -1.80 12.03 -12.79
CA VAL A 203 -0.53 12.53 -13.32
C VAL A 203 -0.37 14.03 -13.06
N GLN A 204 -1.45 14.82 -13.18
CA GLN A 204 -1.44 16.24 -12.85
C GLN A 204 -1.17 16.48 -11.37
N PHE A 205 -1.76 15.68 -10.48
CA PHE A 205 -1.52 15.78 -9.04
C PHE A 205 -0.06 15.44 -8.69
N ALA A 206 0.49 14.36 -9.24
CA ALA A 206 1.89 14.02 -9.08
C ALA A 206 2.83 15.12 -9.60
N ALA A 207 2.49 15.75 -10.74
CA ALA A 207 3.26 16.85 -11.34
C ALA A 207 3.24 18.09 -10.47
N TRP A 208 2.05 18.49 -10.05
CA TRP A 208 1.89 19.58 -9.12
C TRP A 208 2.66 19.33 -7.81
N LEU A 209 2.61 18.13 -7.24
CA LEU A 209 3.32 17.80 -6.01
C LEU A 209 4.84 17.91 -6.16
N ALA A 210 5.40 17.41 -7.27
CA ALA A 210 6.82 17.55 -7.57
C ALA A 210 7.24 19.02 -7.79
N ASP A 211 6.39 19.81 -8.45
CA ASP A 211 6.61 21.25 -8.63
C ASP A 211 6.54 22.02 -7.30
N GLU A 212 5.57 21.70 -6.44
CA GLU A 212 5.39 22.33 -5.13
C GLU A 212 6.59 22.03 -4.21
N ALA A 213 7.17 20.82 -4.30
CA ALA A 213 8.43 20.49 -3.62
C ALA A 213 9.56 21.43 -4.07
N ARG A 214 9.70 21.62 -5.38
CA ARG A 214 10.74 22.47 -5.99
C ARG A 214 10.59 23.95 -5.64
N SER A 215 9.37 24.43 -5.42
CA SER A 215 9.08 25.85 -5.15
C SER A 215 9.19 26.23 -3.66
N THR A 216 9.05 25.27 -2.73
CA THR A 216 8.90 25.56 -1.28
C THR A 216 10.09 25.15 -0.40
N ASP A 217 11.25 24.81 -0.97
CA ASP A 217 12.37 24.18 -0.24
C ASP A 217 11.96 22.91 0.52
N SER A 218 10.88 22.28 0.06
CA SER A 218 10.37 21.03 0.61
C SER A 218 10.98 19.82 -0.10
N ALA A 219 10.97 18.67 0.56
CA ALA A 219 11.22 17.39 -0.08
C ALA A 219 9.98 16.52 0.00
N VAL A 220 9.71 15.76 -1.06
CA VAL A 220 8.55 14.86 -1.13
C VAL A 220 9.03 13.43 -1.28
N VAL A 221 8.58 12.53 -0.41
CA VAL A 221 8.83 11.09 -0.50
C VAL A 221 7.50 10.38 -0.66
N VAL A 222 7.36 9.62 -1.75
CA VAL A 222 6.13 8.91 -2.10
C VAL A 222 6.40 7.42 -2.22
N SER A 223 5.55 6.62 -1.57
CA SER A 223 5.46 5.17 -1.83
C SER A 223 4.37 4.92 -2.87
N ILE A 224 4.61 3.99 -3.79
CA ILE A 224 3.62 3.56 -4.78
C ILE A 224 3.77 2.06 -5.09
N ASP A 225 2.69 1.32 -5.25
CA ASP A 225 2.74 -0.03 -5.81
C ASP A 225 2.48 0.00 -7.32
N ALA A 226 3.53 -0.19 -8.12
CA ALA A 226 3.38 -0.24 -9.58
C ALA A 226 2.47 -1.38 -10.07
N ALA A 227 2.28 -2.44 -9.28
CA ALA A 227 1.39 -3.54 -9.64
C ALA A 227 -0.10 -3.16 -9.55
N ALA A 228 -0.43 -2.10 -8.82
CA ALA A 228 -1.78 -1.56 -8.70
C ALA A 228 -2.17 -0.61 -9.86
N LEU A 229 -1.23 -0.30 -10.76
CA LEU A 229 -1.40 0.68 -11.83
C LEU A 229 -1.17 0.07 -13.22
N ASP A 230 -1.77 0.68 -14.24
CA ASP A 230 -1.38 0.40 -15.63
C ASP A 230 0.05 0.90 -15.88
N LEU A 231 0.82 0.16 -16.69
CA LEU A 231 2.21 0.48 -17.01
C LEU A 231 2.38 1.91 -17.55
N LYS A 232 1.44 2.39 -18.37
CA LYS A 232 1.45 3.76 -18.92
C LYS A 232 1.21 4.79 -17.82
N GLN A 233 0.32 4.51 -16.87
CA GLN A 233 0.06 5.39 -15.72
C GLN A 233 1.30 5.50 -14.84
N PHE A 234 1.85 4.35 -14.44
CA PHE A 234 3.05 4.28 -13.62
C PHE A 234 4.22 5.00 -14.29
N THR A 235 4.47 4.75 -15.58
CA THR A 235 5.56 5.40 -16.33
C THR A 235 5.38 6.92 -16.38
N ARG A 236 4.15 7.43 -16.53
CA ARG A 236 3.88 8.88 -16.53
C ARG A 236 4.14 9.49 -15.17
N ILE A 237 3.67 8.85 -14.09
CA ILE A 237 3.92 9.30 -12.72
C ILE A 237 5.43 9.26 -12.41
N GLN A 238 6.11 8.17 -12.76
CA GLN A 238 7.54 7.99 -12.50
C GLN A 238 8.42 9.06 -13.15
N ARG A 239 8.06 9.54 -14.36
CA ARG A 239 8.81 10.60 -15.07
C ARG A 239 8.70 11.96 -14.42
N THR A 240 7.72 12.15 -13.56
CA THR A 240 7.44 13.42 -12.89
C THR A 240 8.36 13.67 -11.70
N PHE A 241 8.82 12.59 -11.04
CA PHE A 241 9.65 12.67 -9.85
C PHE A 241 11.13 12.81 -10.21
N SER A 242 11.87 13.59 -9.42
CA SER A 242 13.27 13.90 -9.69
C SER A 242 14.20 12.70 -9.49
N ALA A 243 13.90 11.84 -8.52
CA ALA A 243 14.73 10.69 -8.18
C ALA A 243 13.88 9.44 -7.94
N GLN A 244 14.47 8.30 -8.27
CA GLN A 244 13.87 6.97 -8.10
C GLN A 244 14.67 6.23 -7.03
N ALA A 245 13.99 5.65 -6.04
CA ALA A 245 14.62 5.00 -4.89
C ALA A 245 14.00 3.62 -4.57
#